data_AF-A0A5J5CXX1-F1
#
_entry.id   AF-A0A5J5CXX1-F1
#
_cell.length_a   1.000
_cell.length_b   1.000
_cell.length_c   1.000
_cell.angle_alpha   90.00
_cell.angle_beta   90.00
_cell.angle_gamma   90.00
#
_symmetry.space_group_name_H-M   'P 1'
#
loop_
_entity.id
_entity.type
_entity.pdbx_description
1 polymer ?
#
loop_
_entity_poly.entity_id
_entity_poly.type
_entity_poly.pdbx_seq_one_letter_code
_entity_poly.pdbx_strand_id
1 'polypeptide(L)'
;MGVRLGCLSDSPWWPPPPLLLLLLFCTVPFCSGRPFGIPTPSVNVAVVFSGSAYQTEIKGRLSRENFMDLPLEVNPITVLVNNTNPRALLTRICDTLSTNRVHGVVFEDNVGSEAVAQILDFISTQTAVPIVGISGGSAVVLPYKDLCDVSSTGRRRQGISCCAAEADICRRKEPWPKGEGSNFLQLGSSIEQQINGMFKVMEEYNWDSFVVITSLYPGYETYVDYIKSFTDTSYFIWDLQDVLTFDMSADGMNDIRARRLLQQIDAQVLLVYCSHEEAQYLFTMAAESGLVGPGYIWIIPSLAVGNPDILPPESFPVGLISIITDRWRMSLRKRVRDGVAIVVKGVQSFKKERGFIPEGQSDCHNPVKPTATNDTLFRTERSPISPRDCEVIVSGAFITSAGVAGEVREQRHRPKYHRMHMLNVTWEHNDFSFNSNGYLVNPAMIIITLDRERQWDKVGTYEMGILQMRYPVWPRYGSYMEPVSDYRHLTVATLEERPFVIVEAVDPVTGTCVSNTVPCRRQSNRTEA
;
A
#
# COMPACT_ATOMS: atom_id res chain seq x y z
N MET A 1 -25.72 96.62 35.14
CA MET A 1 -25.59 96.65 36.61
C MET A 1 -24.49 95.67 36.97
N GLY A 2 -23.36 96.19 37.45
CA GLY A 2 -22.09 95.46 37.57
C GLY A 2 -21.84 94.85 38.94
N VAL A 3 -21.27 93.64 38.91
CA VAL A 3 -20.07 93.12 39.61
C VAL A 3 -19.81 93.58 41.06
N ARG A 4 -19.68 92.63 42.01
CA ARG A 4 -18.39 92.26 42.67
C ARG A 4 -18.48 91.19 43.79
N LEU A 5 -17.50 90.27 43.69
CA LEU A 5 -16.60 89.66 44.70
C LEU A 5 -17.05 88.59 45.71
N GLY A 6 -16.18 87.58 45.88
CA GLY A 6 -15.88 86.97 47.19
C GLY A 6 -15.35 85.52 47.16
N CYS A 7 -14.03 85.34 47.38
CA CYS A 7 -13.35 84.06 47.69
C CYS A 7 -13.62 83.58 49.14
N LEU A 8 -13.50 82.28 49.42
CA LEU A 8 -12.58 81.65 50.42
C LEU A 8 -13.05 80.26 50.92
N SER A 9 -12.11 79.31 50.86
CA SER A 9 -11.67 78.30 51.84
C SER A 9 -12.63 77.39 52.64
N ASP A 10 -12.05 76.21 52.89
CA ASP A 10 -12.23 75.28 54.03
C ASP A 10 -13.27 74.16 53.92
N SER A 11 -12.75 72.98 53.56
CA SER A 11 -13.19 71.67 54.08
C SER A 11 -13.05 71.68 55.62
N PRO A 12 -13.77 70.84 56.43
CA PRO A 12 -13.50 69.39 56.40
C PRO A 12 -14.61 68.41 56.95
N TRP A 13 -14.36 67.10 56.80
CA TRP A 13 -14.93 65.91 57.51
C TRP A 13 -16.29 65.26 57.11
N TRP A 14 -16.17 64.27 56.19
CA TRP A 14 -16.69 62.88 56.24
C TRP A 14 -18.17 62.54 55.88
N PRO A 15 -18.44 61.33 55.33
CA PRO A 15 -19.32 61.16 54.16
C PRO A 15 -20.61 60.33 54.40
N PRO A 16 -21.58 60.33 53.46
CA PRO A 16 -22.58 59.26 53.31
C PRO A 16 -22.15 58.19 52.27
N PRO A 17 -22.75 56.98 52.27
CA PRO A 17 -22.24 55.79 51.58
C PRO A 17 -22.59 55.70 50.08
N PRO A 18 -21.92 54.82 49.30
CA PRO A 18 -21.89 54.86 47.85
C PRO A 18 -22.93 53.92 47.22
N LEU A 19 -23.71 54.42 46.27
CA LEU A 19 -24.61 53.60 45.44
C LEU A 19 -24.41 53.83 43.94
N LEU A 20 -23.23 54.30 43.53
CA LEU A 20 -22.94 54.56 42.12
C LEU A 20 -21.50 54.15 41.73
N LEU A 21 -21.09 52.92 42.05
CA LEU A 21 -19.83 52.34 41.58
C LEU A 21 -19.97 50.86 41.20
N LEU A 22 -21.04 50.54 40.47
CA LEU A 22 -21.28 49.19 39.92
C LEU A 22 -21.40 49.17 38.40
N LEU A 23 -20.97 50.22 37.71
CA LEU A 23 -21.02 50.33 36.24
C LEU A 23 -19.75 50.92 35.60
N LEU A 24 -18.57 50.69 36.17
CA LEU A 24 -17.28 51.11 35.57
C LEU A 24 -16.14 50.09 35.81
N PHE A 25 -16.41 48.79 35.64
CA PHE A 25 -15.38 47.74 35.51
C PHE A 25 -15.63 46.83 34.30
N CYS A 26 -16.03 47.40 33.17
CA CYS A 26 -16.13 46.68 31.89
C CYS A 26 -15.18 47.23 30.82
N THR A 27 -13.92 47.49 31.16
CA THR A 27 -12.83 47.58 30.17
C THR A 27 -11.49 47.26 30.86
N VAL A 28 -11.33 46.03 31.33
CA VAL A 28 -10.01 45.42 31.48
C VAL A 28 -9.96 44.34 30.42
N PRO A 29 -9.01 44.34 29.47
CA PRO A 29 -8.82 43.17 28.63
C PRO A 29 -8.48 42.05 29.60
N PHE A 30 -9.38 41.07 29.71
CA PHE A 30 -9.02 39.76 30.21
C PHE A 30 -7.86 39.30 29.33
N CYS A 31 -6.62 39.51 29.81
CA CYS A 31 -5.53 38.64 29.43
C CYS A 31 -5.93 37.28 29.99
N SER A 32 -6.75 36.54 29.23
CA SER A 32 -6.69 35.10 29.20
C SER A 32 -5.30 34.74 28.69
N GLY A 33 -4.31 34.91 29.57
CA GLY A 33 -3.13 34.08 29.53
C GLY A 33 -3.67 32.67 29.48
N ARG A 34 -3.41 31.99 28.36
CA ARG A 34 -3.63 30.54 28.26
C ARG A 34 -3.13 29.95 29.59
N PRO A 35 -3.91 29.09 30.28
CA PRO A 35 -3.34 28.36 31.40
C PRO A 35 -2.04 27.77 30.88
N PHE A 36 -0.92 28.00 31.58
CA PHE A 36 0.40 27.49 31.21
C PHE A 36 0.21 26.09 30.65
N GLY A 37 0.26 25.99 29.33
CA GLY A 37 -0.11 24.77 28.64
C GLY A 37 0.89 23.75 29.11
N ILE A 38 0.41 22.66 29.71
CA ILE A 38 1.19 21.43 29.78
C ILE A 38 1.74 21.25 28.35
N PRO A 39 3.07 21.18 28.14
CA PRO A 39 3.63 21.04 26.81
C PRO A 39 2.89 19.87 26.16
N THR A 40 2.12 20.14 25.10
CA THR A 40 1.50 19.05 24.36
C THR A 40 2.65 18.23 23.80
N PRO A 41 2.77 16.94 24.14
CA PRO A 41 3.89 16.14 23.67
C PRO A 41 3.85 16.11 22.14
N SER A 42 4.93 16.59 21.51
CA SER A 42 5.07 16.70 20.06
C SER A 42 5.53 15.38 19.47
N VAL A 43 4.94 14.98 18.34
CA VAL A 43 5.31 13.76 17.62
C VAL A 43 6.37 14.09 16.58
N ASN A 44 7.59 13.61 16.83
CA ASN A 44 8.68 13.66 15.85
C ASN A 44 8.46 12.62 14.75
N VAL A 45 8.30 13.07 13.50
CA VAL A 45 8.14 12.20 12.32
C VAL A 45 9.25 12.51 11.33
N ALA A 46 10.06 11.52 10.99
CA ALA A 46 11.09 11.69 9.97
C ALA A 46 10.48 11.47 8.59
N VAL A 47 10.67 12.41 7.68
CA VAL A 47 10.23 12.30 6.29
C VAL A 47 11.47 12.22 5.41
N VAL A 48 11.68 11.04 4.83
CA VAL A 48 12.86 10.70 4.03
C VAL A 48 12.49 10.79 2.55
N PHE A 49 13.21 11.62 1.81
CA PHE A 49 13.10 11.72 0.36
C PHE A 49 14.35 11.15 -0.27
N SER A 50 14.16 10.18 -1.16
CA SER A 50 15.22 9.53 -1.91
C SER A 50 15.15 9.92 -3.38
N GLY A 51 16.15 10.66 -3.84
CA GLY A 51 16.24 11.13 -5.22
C GLY A 51 16.76 12.57 -5.34
N SER A 52 17.54 12.84 -6.39
CA SER A 52 18.08 14.18 -6.66
C SER A 52 17.02 15.21 -7.05
N ALA A 53 15.89 14.77 -7.62
CA ALA A 53 14.78 15.62 -8.04
C ALA A 53 14.15 16.42 -6.86
N TYR A 54 14.16 15.84 -5.66
CA TYR A 54 13.51 16.44 -4.49
C TYR A 54 14.31 17.57 -3.83
N GLN A 55 15.59 17.73 -4.18
CA GLN A 55 16.41 18.82 -3.64
C GLN A 55 15.92 20.21 -4.09
N THR A 56 15.32 20.31 -5.28
CA THR A 56 14.80 21.57 -5.83
C THR A 56 13.32 21.78 -5.52
N GLU A 57 12.54 20.70 -5.42
CA GLU A 57 11.10 20.72 -5.14
C GLU A 57 10.78 21.06 -3.67
N ILE A 58 11.66 20.64 -2.73
CA ILE A 58 11.50 20.90 -1.29
C ILE A 58 12.32 22.14 -0.89
N LYS A 59 12.21 23.23 -1.67
CA LYS A 59 12.90 24.50 -1.39
C LYS A 59 12.41 25.25 -0.14
N GLY A 60 11.50 24.67 0.63
CA GLY A 60 11.21 25.04 2.02
C GLY A 60 11.06 23.75 2.81
N ARG A 61 11.92 23.51 3.80
CA ARG A 61 11.83 22.38 4.73
C ARG A 61 10.39 22.25 5.23
N LEU A 62 9.86 21.03 5.31
CA LEU A 62 8.53 20.79 5.87
C LEU A 62 8.44 21.47 7.24
N SER A 63 7.39 22.26 7.45
CA SER A 63 7.19 23.06 8.65
C SER A 63 5.95 22.60 9.41
N ARG A 64 5.86 22.95 10.70
CA ARG A 64 4.74 22.54 11.56
C ARG A 64 3.38 23.05 11.05
N GLU A 65 3.38 24.20 10.40
CA GLU A 65 2.18 24.80 9.77
C GLU A 65 1.55 23.89 8.71
N ASN A 66 2.33 23.02 8.05
CA ASN A 66 1.81 22.08 7.05
C ASN A 66 0.94 20.97 7.66
N PHE A 67 0.93 20.84 9.00
CA PHE A 67 0.34 19.72 9.74
C PHE A 67 -0.56 20.17 10.89
N MET A 68 -0.99 21.43 10.93
CA MET A 68 -1.76 22.02 12.05
C MET A 68 -3.17 21.45 12.22
N ASP A 69 -3.70 20.85 11.15
CA ASP A 69 -4.99 20.17 11.09
C ASP A 69 -4.95 18.76 11.71
N LEU A 70 -3.76 18.23 11.99
CA LEU A 70 -3.60 16.93 12.63
C LEU A 70 -3.92 16.98 14.13
N PRO A 71 -4.39 15.86 14.71
CA PRO A 71 -4.85 15.81 16.09
C PRO A 71 -3.75 15.92 17.16
N LEU A 72 -2.48 15.85 16.76
CA LEU A 72 -1.31 16.01 17.62
C LEU A 72 -0.32 16.95 16.95
N GLU A 73 0.44 17.72 17.73
CA GLU A 73 1.48 18.60 17.21
C GLU A 73 2.60 17.75 16.58
N VAL A 74 2.89 18.00 15.30
CA VAL A 74 3.91 17.27 14.54
C VAL A 74 5.18 18.11 14.43
N ASN A 75 6.31 17.48 14.68
CA ASN A 75 7.62 18.03 14.39
C ASN A 75 8.26 17.24 13.23
N PRO A 76 8.13 17.72 11.97
CA PRO A 76 8.66 17.03 10.80
C PRO A 76 10.18 17.16 10.72
N ILE A 77 10.87 16.05 10.55
CA ILE A 77 12.33 15.99 10.36
C ILE A 77 12.59 15.60 8.91
N THR A 78 12.93 16.57 8.07
CA THR A 78 13.23 16.33 6.67
C THR A 78 14.61 15.69 6.51
N VAL A 79 14.66 14.53 5.86
CA VAL A 79 15.89 13.81 5.53
C VAL A 79 15.98 13.65 4.02
N LEU A 80 17.11 14.05 3.46
CA LEU A 80 17.40 13.88 2.03
C LEU A 80 18.45 12.79 1.85
N VAL A 81 18.17 11.87 0.93
CA VAL A 81 19.08 10.79 0.54
C VAL A 81 19.27 10.86 -0.98
N ASN A 82 20.52 11.00 -1.42
CA ASN A 82 20.83 11.16 -2.84
C ASN A 82 21.02 9.84 -3.58
N ASN A 83 21.22 8.75 -2.85
CA ASN A 83 21.53 7.44 -3.41
C ASN A 83 20.75 6.36 -2.66
N THR A 84 20.06 5.48 -3.40
CA THR A 84 19.36 4.31 -2.86
C THR A 84 20.29 3.15 -2.50
N ASN A 85 21.61 3.36 -2.54
CA ASN A 85 22.58 2.38 -2.05
C ASN A 85 22.23 1.95 -0.61
N PRO A 86 22.14 0.63 -0.32
CA PRO A 86 21.73 0.13 0.99
C PRO A 86 22.54 0.71 2.16
N ARG A 87 23.84 0.89 1.99
CA ARG A 87 24.71 1.46 3.02
C ARG A 87 24.38 2.93 3.32
N ALA A 88 24.10 3.71 2.28
CA ALA A 88 23.76 5.13 2.42
C ALA A 88 22.40 5.31 3.11
N LEU A 89 21.40 4.52 2.70
CA LEU A 89 20.07 4.50 3.32
C LEU A 89 20.15 4.10 4.80
N LEU A 90 20.83 3.00 5.10
CA LEU A 90 20.99 2.50 6.47
C LEU A 90 21.65 3.55 7.36
N THR A 91 22.81 4.07 6.95
CA THR A 91 23.56 5.06 7.75
C THR A 91 22.69 6.29 8.01
N ARG A 92 22.05 6.84 6.96
CA ARG A 92 21.31 8.09 7.07
C ARG A 92 20.05 7.98 7.93
N ILE A 93 19.34 6.86 7.81
CA ILE A 93 18.16 6.59 8.65
C ILE A 93 18.62 6.37 10.10
N CYS A 94 19.66 5.56 10.34
CA CYS A 94 20.17 5.31 11.68
C CYS A 94 20.64 6.59 12.39
N ASP A 95 21.38 7.46 11.71
CA ASP A 95 21.81 8.77 12.23
C ASP A 95 20.62 9.66 12.61
N THR A 96 19.56 9.62 11.80
CA THR A 96 18.34 10.41 12.04
C THR A 96 17.59 9.90 13.26
N LEU A 97 17.43 8.57 13.37
CA LEU A 97 16.77 7.92 14.49
C LEU A 97 17.51 8.22 15.80
N SER A 98 18.85 8.12 15.81
CA SER A 98 19.66 8.35 16.99
C SER A 98 19.66 9.80 17.48
N THR A 99 19.60 10.75 16.55
CA THR A 99 19.65 12.18 16.89
C THR A 99 18.29 12.72 17.36
N ASN A 100 17.17 12.22 16.83
CA ASN A 100 15.89 12.94 16.92
C ASN A 100 14.75 12.23 17.66
N ARG A 101 14.95 11.04 18.28
CA ARG A 101 13.89 10.28 18.98
C ARG A 101 12.60 10.22 18.16
N VAL A 102 12.65 9.50 17.06
CA VAL A 102 11.59 9.51 16.05
C VAL A 102 10.49 8.52 16.42
N HIS A 103 9.22 8.89 16.21
CA HIS A 103 8.06 8.02 16.48
C HIS A 103 7.64 7.21 15.25
N GLY A 104 7.99 7.69 14.05
CA GLY A 104 7.78 6.97 12.79
C GLY A 104 8.49 7.63 11.63
N VAL A 105 8.73 6.86 10.59
CA VAL A 105 9.41 7.29 9.37
C VAL A 105 8.43 7.22 8.21
N VAL A 106 8.34 8.29 7.42
CA VAL A 106 7.63 8.32 6.14
C VAL A 106 8.70 8.32 5.06
N PHE A 107 8.66 7.34 4.16
CA PHE A 107 9.67 7.16 3.13
C PHE A 107 9.07 7.37 1.75
N GLU A 108 9.71 8.23 0.97
CA GLU A 108 9.35 8.56 -0.39
C GLU A 108 10.56 8.40 -1.29
N ASP A 109 10.39 7.66 -2.37
CA ASP A 109 11.37 7.48 -3.42
C ASP A 109 10.78 7.70 -4.81
N ASN A 110 11.64 8.18 -5.70
CA ASN A 110 11.37 8.24 -7.14
C ASN A 110 11.97 7.04 -7.90
N VAL A 111 12.57 6.08 -7.19
CA VAL A 111 13.24 4.90 -7.75
C VAL A 111 12.24 3.76 -7.78
N GLY A 112 12.03 3.12 -8.93
CA GLY A 112 11.11 1.98 -9.08
C GLY A 112 11.67 0.64 -8.60
N SER A 113 12.60 0.62 -7.64
CA SER A 113 13.28 -0.60 -7.19
C SER A 113 12.71 -1.10 -5.87
N GLU A 114 12.14 -2.30 -5.88
CA GLU A 114 11.64 -2.98 -4.69
C GLU A 114 12.72 -3.30 -3.64
N ALA A 115 14.00 -3.29 -4.03
CA ALA A 115 15.10 -3.50 -3.10
C ALA A 115 15.03 -2.49 -1.94
N VAL A 116 14.51 -1.29 -2.21
CA VAL A 116 14.23 -0.26 -1.21
C VAL A 116 13.23 -0.77 -0.16
N ALA A 117 12.10 -1.34 -0.57
CA ALA A 117 11.12 -1.92 0.35
C ALA A 117 11.73 -3.02 1.23
N GLN A 118 12.60 -3.88 0.68
CA GLN A 118 13.27 -4.94 1.47
C GLN A 118 14.22 -4.35 2.53
N ILE A 119 14.97 -3.31 2.18
CA ILE A 119 15.88 -2.63 3.10
C ILE A 119 15.08 -1.94 4.22
N LEU A 120 13.97 -1.29 3.89
CA LEU A 120 13.11 -0.63 4.87
C LEU A 120 12.43 -1.65 5.80
N ASP A 121 12.01 -2.81 5.28
CA ASP A 121 11.48 -3.90 6.09
C ASP A 121 12.52 -4.41 7.11
N PHE A 122 13.77 -4.57 6.66
CA PHE A 122 14.90 -4.91 7.54
C PHE A 122 15.11 -3.86 8.63
N ILE A 123 15.14 -2.56 8.27
CA ILE A 123 15.31 -1.47 9.25
C ILE A 123 14.15 -1.45 10.25
N SER A 124 12.91 -1.58 9.77
CA SER A 124 11.74 -1.59 10.64
C SER A 124 11.78 -2.77 11.61
N THR A 125 12.24 -3.93 11.17
CA THR A 125 12.43 -5.11 12.03
C THR A 125 13.51 -4.90 13.09
N GLN A 126 14.67 -4.33 12.71
CA GLN A 126 15.79 -4.12 13.64
C GLN A 126 15.53 -3.00 14.66
N THR A 127 14.79 -1.97 14.26
CA THR A 127 14.54 -0.78 15.08
C THR A 127 13.17 -0.80 15.73
N ALA A 128 12.25 -1.69 15.34
CA ALA A 128 10.83 -1.64 15.70
C ALA A 128 10.14 -0.27 15.43
N VAL A 129 10.80 0.65 14.71
CA VAL A 129 10.22 1.93 14.30
C VAL A 129 9.29 1.67 13.12
N PRO A 130 8.06 2.21 13.15
CA PRO A 130 7.16 2.08 12.02
C PRO A 130 7.65 2.92 10.85
N ILE A 131 7.69 2.29 9.69
CA ILE A 131 8.07 2.94 8.43
C ILE A 131 6.87 2.87 7.49
N VAL A 132 6.52 3.99 6.86
CA VAL A 132 5.41 4.09 5.90
C VAL A 132 5.99 4.43 4.52
N GLY A 133 5.98 3.47 3.60
CA GLY A 133 6.36 3.68 2.19
C GLY A 133 5.23 4.31 1.40
N ILE A 134 5.40 5.54 0.91
CA ILE A 134 4.32 6.31 0.27
C ILE A 134 4.36 6.32 -1.26
N SER A 135 5.47 5.97 -1.90
CA SER A 135 5.64 6.03 -3.36
C SER A 135 6.73 5.09 -3.84
N GLY A 136 6.98 5.05 -5.16
CA GLY A 136 8.15 4.41 -5.74
C GLY A 136 8.34 2.96 -5.32
N GLY A 137 9.60 2.54 -5.20
CA GLY A 137 10.02 1.22 -4.78
C GLY A 137 9.66 0.91 -3.33
N SER A 138 9.54 1.92 -2.46
CA SER A 138 9.11 1.73 -1.07
C SER A 138 7.63 1.34 -0.94
N ALA A 139 6.79 1.73 -1.90
CA ALA A 139 5.38 1.35 -1.95
C ALA A 139 5.14 -0.03 -2.62
N VAL A 140 6.12 -0.59 -3.33
CA VAL A 140 5.99 -1.88 -4.01
C VAL A 140 5.75 -3.00 -3.01
N VAL A 141 4.61 -3.68 -3.13
CA VAL A 141 4.26 -4.80 -2.27
C VAL A 141 5.14 -6.01 -2.59
N LEU A 142 6.00 -6.36 -1.63
CA LEU A 142 6.91 -7.49 -1.77
C LEU A 142 6.13 -8.81 -1.77
N PRO A 143 6.34 -9.68 -2.77
CA PRO A 143 5.90 -11.07 -2.68
C PRO A 143 6.76 -11.81 -1.63
N TYR A 144 6.18 -12.85 -1.02
CA TYR A 144 6.88 -13.63 0.00
C TYR A 144 8.15 -14.27 -0.58
N LYS A 145 9.22 -14.35 0.21
CA LYS A 145 10.41 -15.11 -0.18
C LYS A 145 10.15 -16.59 0.05
N ASP A 146 10.08 -17.37 -1.02
CA ASP A 146 10.34 -18.81 -0.93
C ASP A 146 11.86 -19.00 -0.85
N LEU A 147 12.38 -19.23 0.35
CA LEU A 147 13.78 -19.59 0.57
C LEU A 147 13.85 -21.04 1.02
N CYS A 148 13.67 -21.98 0.09
CA CYS A 148 14.14 -23.34 0.27
C CYS A 148 14.73 -23.88 -1.05
N ASP A 149 15.71 -23.17 -1.62
CA ASP A 149 16.58 -23.76 -2.64
C ASP A 149 17.87 -24.25 -1.95
N VAL A 150 17.75 -25.36 -1.20
CA VAL A 150 18.92 -26.07 -0.67
C VAL A 150 19.53 -26.83 -1.84
N SER A 151 20.41 -26.16 -2.60
CA SER A 151 21.30 -26.83 -3.55
C SER A 151 22.19 -27.81 -2.76
N SER A 152 21.82 -29.07 -2.83
CA SER A 152 22.51 -30.17 -2.18
C SER A 152 23.85 -30.44 -2.86
N THR A 153 24.90 -29.70 -2.50
CA THR A 153 26.29 -30.06 -2.80
C THR A 153 27.17 -30.02 -1.55
N GLY A 154 26.99 -31.05 -0.71
CA GLY A 154 28.01 -31.76 0.08
C GLY A 154 29.11 -31.01 0.85
N ARG A 155 29.05 -31.08 2.19
CA ARG A 155 30.06 -31.79 3.02
C ARG A 155 29.58 -31.96 4.46
N ARG A 156 29.36 -33.21 4.88
CA ARG A 156 29.23 -33.57 6.30
C ARG A 156 30.56 -33.28 7.00
N ARG A 157 30.54 -32.39 8.00
CA ARG A 157 31.46 -32.47 9.15
C ARG A 157 30.63 -32.46 10.42
N GLN A 158 30.96 -33.42 11.28
CA GLN A 158 30.28 -33.76 12.53
C GLN A 158 30.37 -32.62 13.55
N GLY A 159 29.26 -32.37 14.25
CA GLY A 159 29.23 -31.61 15.50
C GLY A 159 28.02 -30.68 15.62
N ILE A 160 27.11 -31.01 16.54
CA ILE A 160 25.95 -30.23 17.00
C ILE A 160 24.70 -30.37 16.11
N SER A 161 23.75 -31.18 16.60
CA SER A 161 22.41 -31.39 16.04
C SER A 161 21.49 -30.22 16.42
N CYS A 162 21.40 -29.19 15.57
CA CYS A 162 20.33 -28.18 15.61
C CYS A 162 19.39 -28.21 14.38
N CYS A 163 19.65 -29.03 13.36
CA CYS A 163 18.91 -28.94 12.09
C CYS A 163 17.58 -29.72 12.01
N ALA A 164 17.10 -30.37 13.09
CA ALA A 164 15.91 -31.22 12.99
C ALA A 164 14.58 -30.42 13.01
N ALA A 165 14.52 -29.28 13.72
CA ALA A 165 13.31 -28.46 13.78
C ALA A 165 13.17 -27.49 12.58
N GLU A 166 14.27 -27.15 11.91
CA GLU A 166 14.27 -26.28 10.73
C GLU A 166 13.99 -27.04 9.42
N ALA A 167 14.17 -28.37 9.40
CA ALA A 167 13.91 -29.20 8.21
C ALA A 167 12.42 -29.42 7.94
N ASP A 168 11.56 -29.41 8.96
CA ASP A 168 10.10 -29.56 8.80
C ASP A 168 9.42 -28.25 8.37
N ILE A 169 10.05 -27.09 8.61
CA ILE A 169 9.60 -25.79 8.10
C ILE A 169 9.88 -25.69 6.60
N CYS A 170 11.05 -26.13 6.13
CA CYS A 170 11.37 -26.10 4.70
C CYS A 170 10.55 -27.07 3.83
N ARG A 171 10.00 -28.15 4.40
CA ARG A 171 9.13 -29.08 3.64
C ARG A 171 7.72 -28.56 3.38
N ARG A 172 7.28 -27.52 4.09
CA ARG A 172 5.90 -27.04 3.99
C ARG A 172 5.65 -25.98 2.92
N LYS A 173 6.66 -25.53 2.15
CA LYS A 173 6.51 -24.33 1.29
C LYS A 173 5.80 -23.20 2.06
N GLU A 174 6.22 -22.95 3.30
CA GLU A 174 5.66 -21.84 4.07
C GLU A 174 6.42 -20.57 3.64
N PRO A 175 5.72 -19.57 3.08
CA PRO A 175 6.37 -18.34 2.60
C PRO A 175 7.06 -17.63 3.76
N TRP A 176 8.26 -17.05 3.59
CA TRP A 176 8.81 -16.15 4.61
C TRP A 176 7.84 -14.99 4.81
N PRO A 177 7.19 -14.86 5.98
CA PRO A 177 6.40 -13.68 6.29
C PRO A 177 7.34 -12.46 6.21
N LYS A 178 6.81 -11.26 5.92
CA LYS A 178 7.48 -10.02 6.36
C LYS A 178 8.04 -10.27 7.76
N GLY A 179 9.31 -9.92 7.99
CA GLY A 179 10.06 -10.39 9.15
C GLY A 179 9.22 -10.34 10.41
N GLU A 180 9.18 -11.42 11.19
CA GLU A 180 8.34 -11.49 12.40
C GLU A 180 8.58 -10.26 13.28
N GLY A 181 7.60 -9.36 13.37
CA GLY A 181 7.71 -8.09 14.10
C GLY A 181 8.08 -6.84 13.28
N SER A 182 8.12 -6.92 11.95
CA SER A 182 8.27 -5.73 11.09
C SER A 182 7.03 -4.83 11.18
N ASN A 183 7.27 -3.53 11.36
CA ASN A 183 6.24 -2.49 11.41
C ASN A 183 6.22 -1.68 10.11
N PHE A 184 6.61 -2.30 8.99
CA PHE A 184 6.67 -1.65 7.69
C PHE A 184 5.32 -1.67 6.98
N LEU A 185 4.76 -0.49 6.80
CA LEU A 185 3.49 -0.24 6.14
C LEU A 185 3.71 0.25 4.71
N GLN A 186 3.07 -0.41 3.76
CA GLN A 186 3.21 -0.13 2.34
C GLN A 186 1.88 0.29 1.77
N LEU A 187 1.91 1.42 1.06
CA LEU A 187 0.71 2.03 0.54
C LEU A 187 0.46 1.71 -0.95
N GLY A 188 1.25 0.82 -1.53
CA GLY A 188 0.93 0.19 -2.81
C GLY A 188 -0.19 -0.84 -2.68
N SER A 189 -0.70 -1.30 -3.81
CA SER A 189 -1.62 -2.44 -3.89
C SER A 189 -0.85 -3.76 -3.92
N SER A 190 -1.40 -4.78 -3.25
CA SER A 190 -0.83 -6.13 -3.30
C SER A 190 -0.97 -6.74 -4.69
N ILE A 191 -0.17 -7.78 -4.96
CA ILE A 191 -0.24 -8.51 -6.23
C ILE A 191 -1.64 -9.10 -6.45
N GLU A 192 -2.26 -9.65 -5.41
CA GLU A 192 -3.62 -10.19 -5.43
C GLU A 192 -4.66 -9.12 -5.80
N GLN A 193 -4.56 -7.94 -5.20
CA GLN A 193 -5.45 -6.81 -5.50
C GLN A 193 -5.27 -6.31 -6.93
N GLN A 194 -4.03 -6.25 -7.42
CA GLN A 194 -3.74 -5.87 -8.80
C GLN A 194 -4.33 -6.89 -9.77
N ILE A 195 -4.13 -8.19 -9.54
CA ILE A 195 -4.70 -9.26 -10.37
C ILE A 195 -6.23 -9.17 -10.40
N ASN A 196 -6.88 -8.97 -9.25
CA ASN A 196 -8.34 -8.78 -9.22
C ASN A 196 -8.79 -7.60 -10.09
N GLY A 197 -8.05 -6.49 -10.07
CA GLY A 197 -8.29 -5.36 -10.98
C GLY A 197 -8.11 -5.76 -12.44
N MET A 198 -7.07 -6.54 -12.77
CA MET A 198 -6.77 -6.98 -14.15
C MET A 198 -7.90 -7.85 -14.69
N PHE A 199 -8.36 -8.83 -13.90
CA PHE A 199 -9.50 -9.66 -14.26
C PHE A 199 -10.80 -8.87 -14.37
N LYS A 200 -11.04 -7.85 -13.54
CA LYS A 200 -12.21 -6.99 -13.72
C LYS A 200 -12.18 -6.17 -15.01
N VAL A 201 -11.00 -5.73 -15.45
CA VAL A 201 -10.86 -5.10 -16.77
C VAL A 201 -11.15 -6.10 -17.89
N MET A 202 -10.63 -7.33 -17.79
CA MET A 202 -10.90 -8.39 -18.77
C MET A 202 -12.39 -8.78 -18.81
N GLU A 203 -13.04 -8.87 -17.66
CA GLU A 203 -14.48 -9.14 -17.53
C GLU A 203 -15.33 -8.05 -18.18
N GLU A 204 -15.00 -6.76 -17.97
CA GLU A 204 -15.71 -5.63 -18.59
C GLU A 204 -15.64 -5.66 -20.13
N TYR A 205 -14.56 -6.19 -20.70
CA TYR A 205 -14.38 -6.31 -22.16
C TYR A 205 -14.66 -7.70 -22.72
N ASN A 206 -15.11 -8.66 -21.89
CA ASN A 206 -15.31 -10.06 -22.25
C ASN A 206 -14.06 -10.71 -22.87
N TRP A 207 -12.88 -10.43 -22.33
CA TRP A 207 -11.63 -11.11 -22.71
C TRP A 207 -11.46 -12.37 -21.87
N ASP A 208 -12.07 -13.46 -22.30
CA ASP A 208 -12.08 -14.74 -21.60
C ASP A 208 -10.84 -15.61 -21.84
N SER A 209 -10.24 -15.52 -23.04
CA SER A 209 -9.04 -16.28 -23.44
C SER A 209 -7.75 -15.46 -23.34
N PHE A 210 -6.75 -16.00 -22.62
CA PHE A 210 -5.50 -15.29 -22.36
C PHE A 210 -4.30 -16.22 -22.10
N VAL A 211 -3.10 -15.66 -22.22
CA VAL A 211 -1.82 -16.29 -21.86
C VAL A 211 -1.14 -15.51 -20.75
N VAL A 212 -0.44 -16.22 -19.86
CA VAL A 212 0.39 -15.61 -18.81
C VAL A 212 1.85 -15.75 -19.18
N ILE A 213 2.58 -14.64 -19.20
CA ILE A 213 4.02 -14.59 -19.42
C ILE A 213 4.69 -14.07 -18.15
N THR A 214 5.68 -14.79 -17.63
CA THR A 214 6.43 -14.37 -16.45
C THR A 214 7.93 -14.41 -16.72
N SER A 215 8.69 -13.56 -16.05
CA SER A 215 10.12 -13.78 -15.85
C SER A 215 10.36 -14.58 -14.56
N LEU A 216 11.61 -14.97 -14.31
CA LEU A 216 12.05 -15.52 -13.02
C LEU A 216 12.11 -14.47 -11.89
N TYR A 217 11.31 -13.41 -12.00
CA TYR A 217 11.24 -12.35 -11.00
C TYR A 217 10.68 -12.88 -9.68
N PRO A 218 11.23 -12.50 -8.52
CA PRO A 218 10.74 -12.98 -7.23
C PRO A 218 9.22 -12.78 -7.08
N GLY A 219 8.49 -13.85 -6.75
CA GLY A 219 7.04 -13.82 -6.63
C GLY A 219 6.25 -14.27 -7.86
N TYR A 220 6.92 -14.63 -8.96
CA TYR A 220 6.26 -15.12 -10.17
C TYR A 220 5.43 -16.40 -9.93
N GLU A 221 5.89 -17.31 -9.07
CA GLU A 221 5.12 -18.52 -8.71
C GLU A 221 3.81 -18.15 -8.01
N THR A 222 3.87 -17.24 -7.02
CA THR A 222 2.69 -16.74 -6.32
C THR A 222 1.73 -16.03 -7.28
N TYR A 223 2.24 -15.27 -8.24
CA TYR A 223 1.44 -14.63 -9.28
C TYR A 223 0.66 -15.66 -10.12
N VAL A 224 1.36 -16.70 -10.60
CA VAL A 224 0.76 -17.77 -11.41
C VAL A 224 -0.24 -18.59 -10.59
N ASP A 225 0.08 -18.93 -9.35
CA ASP A 225 -0.79 -19.71 -8.47
C ASP A 225 -2.06 -18.95 -8.13
N TYR A 226 -1.97 -17.63 -7.89
CA TYR A 226 -3.13 -16.79 -7.65
C TYR A 226 -4.02 -16.71 -8.89
N ILE A 227 -3.45 -16.55 -10.09
CA ILE A 227 -4.21 -16.57 -11.34
C ILE A 227 -4.98 -17.89 -11.49
N LYS A 228 -4.30 -19.04 -11.31
CA LYS A 228 -4.94 -20.36 -11.40
C LYS A 228 -6.06 -20.51 -10.38
N SER A 229 -5.80 -20.14 -9.12
CA SER A 229 -6.81 -20.19 -8.06
C SER A 229 -7.99 -19.27 -8.37
N PHE A 230 -7.76 -18.11 -8.98
CA PHE A 230 -8.81 -17.17 -9.36
C PHE A 230 -9.67 -17.75 -10.49
N THR A 231 -9.04 -18.28 -11.55
CA THR A 231 -9.76 -18.88 -12.68
C THR A 231 -10.57 -20.10 -12.27
N ASP A 232 -10.07 -20.91 -11.32
CA ASP A 232 -10.75 -22.11 -10.82
C ASP A 232 -11.97 -21.80 -9.93
N THR A 233 -11.95 -20.66 -9.24
CA THR A 233 -13.00 -20.28 -8.26
C THR A 233 -14.03 -19.31 -8.81
N SER A 234 -13.73 -18.62 -9.91
CA SER A 234 -14.63 -17.64 -10.50
C SER A 234 -15.81 -18.31 -11.22
N TYR A 235 -16.97 -17.65 -11.22
CA TYR A 235 -18.12 -18.08 -12.01
C TYR A 235 -17.94 -17.85 -13.53
N PHE A 236 -17.10 -16.88 -13.89
CA PHE A 236 -16.78 -16.60 -15.28
C PHE A 236 -15.89 -17.70 -15.84
N ILE A 237 -16.18 -18.15 -17.06
CA ILE A 237 -15.42 -19.23 -17.70
C ILE A 237 -14.18 -18.61 -18.34
N TRP A 238 -13.07 -18.69 -17.63
CA TRP A 238 -11.77 -18.25 -18.15
C TRP A 238 -11.09 -19.37 -18.92
N ASP A 239 -10.39 -18.99 -19.98
CA ASP A 239 -9.61 -19.87 -20.83
C ASP A 239 -8.12 -19.49 -20.76
N LEU A 240 -7.43 -20.04 -19.75
CA LEU A 240 -5.99 -19.91 -19.59
C LEU A 240 -5.29 -20.86 -20.58
N GLN A 241 -4.81 -20.32 -21.70
CA GLN A 241 -4.23 -21.07 -22.80
C GLN A 241 -2.85 -21.66 -22.45
N ASP A 242 -1.94 -20.84 -21.91
CA ASP A 242 -0.60 -21.27 -21.51
C ASP A 242 0.01 -20.36 -20.44
N VAL A 243 1.02 -20.88 -19.74
CA VAL A 243 1.86 -20.14 -18.79
C VAL A 243 3.32 -20.27 -19.20
N LEU A 244 3.86 -19.20 -19.78
CA LEU A 244 5.23 -19.14 -20.28
C LEU A 244 6.12 -18.44 -19.27
N THR A 245 7.20 -19.10 -18.84
CA THR A 245 8.20 -18.53 -17.93
C THR A 245 9.53 -18.41 -18.66
N PHE A 246 10.11 -17.21 -18.69
CA PHE A 246 11.37 -16.93 -19.38
C PHE A 246 12.45 -16.49 -18.39
N ASP A 247 13.64 -17.03 -18.57
CA ASP A 247 14.84 -16.43 -17.98
C ASP A 247 15.24 -15.23 -18.85
N MET A 248 15.26 -14.06 -18.25
CA MET A 248 15.58 -12.79 -18.93
C MET A 248 17.08 -12.50 -18.90
N SER A 249 17.91 -13.49 -18.56
CA SER A 249 19.36 -13.43 -18.77
C SER A 249 19.69 -13.29 -20.25
N ALA A 250 20.65 -12.42 -20.59
CA ALA A 250 21.06 -12.13 -21.96
C ALA A 250 21.93 -13.26 -22.58
N ASP A 251 21.40 -14.47 -22.59
CA ASP A 251 22.03 -15.67 -23.15
C ASP A 251 21.36 -16.04 -24.48
N GLY A 252 22.05 -15.85 -25.60
CA GLY A 252 21.46 -15.96 -26.95
C GLY A 252 20.80 -17.32 -27.32
N MET A 253 21.05 -18.40 -26.57
CA MET A 253 20.29 -19.66 -26.72
C MET A 253 18.88 -19.57 -26.12
N ASN A 254 18.72 -18.86 -24.99
CA ASN A 254 17.43 -18.61 -24.36
C ASN A 254 16.56 -17.72 -25.26
N ASP A 255 17.15 -16.73 -25.94
CA ASP A 255 16.45 -15.84 -26.87
C ASP A 255 15.79 -16.61 -28.01
N ILE A 256 16.49 -17.57 -28.62
CA ILE A 256 15.94 -18.39 -29.72
C ILE A 256 14.76 -19.22 -29.22
N ARG A 257 14.87 -19.79 -28.01
CA ARG A 257 13.79 -20.56 -27.39
C ARG A 257 12.60 -19.65 -27.07
N ALA A 258 12.85 -18.50 -26.46
CA ALA A 258 11.83 -17.53 -26.08
C ALA A 258 11.05 -17.05 -27.31
N ARG A 259 11.74 -16.63 -28.37
CA ARG A 259 11.11 -16.20 -29.64
C ARG A 259 10.24 -17.30 -30.25
N ARG A 260 10.69 -18.56 -30.25
CA ARG A 260 9.87 -19.68 -30.76
C ARG A 260 8.60 -19.89 -29.96
N LEU A 261 8.67 -19.79 -28.63
CA LEU A 261 7.51 -19.92 -27.75
C LEU A 261 6.56 -18.73 -27.92
N LEU A 262 7.09 -17.50 -28.02
CA LEU A 262 6.30 -16.31 -28.31
C LEU A 262 5.56 -16.40 -29.66
N GLN A 263 6.20 -16.95 -30.69
CA GLN A 263 5.59 -17.17 -32.00
C GLN A 263 4.46 -18.22 -32.01
N GLN A 264 4.32 -19.01 -30.96
CA GLN A 264 3.25 -20.02 -30.82
C GLN A 264 2.03 -19.48 -30.08
N ILE A 265 2.05 -18.23 -29.62
CA ILE A 265 0.95 -17.62 -28.89
C ILE A 265 -0.14 -17.20 -29.89
N ASP A 266 -1.30 -17.84 -29.78
CA ASP A 266 -2.50 -17.49 -30.56
C ASP A 266 -3.52 -16.65 -29.76
N ALA A 267 -3.27 -16.40 -28.47
CA ALA A 267 -4.16 -15.63 -27.61
C ALA A 267 -4.04 -14.12 -27.84
N GLN A 268 -5.17 -13.42 -27.78
CA GLN A 268 -5.24 -11.96 -27.91
C GLN A 268 -4.72 -11.23 -26.67
N VAL A 269 -5.02 -11.73 -25.46
CA VAL A 269 -4.66 -11.06 -24.20
C VAL A 269 -3.45 -11.74 -23.57
N LEU A 270 -2.46 -10.92 -23.21
CA LEU A 270 -1.22 -11.35 -22.57
C LEU A 270 -1.06 -10.66 -21.22
N LEU A 271 -1.12 -11.43 -20.15
CA LEU A 271 -0.82 -10.98 -18.79
C LEU A 271 0.67 -11.18 -18.53
N VAL A 272 1.37 -10.14 -18.11
CA VAL A 272 2.82 -10.18 -17.92
C VAL A 272 3.20 -9.90 -16.48
N TYR A 273 4.11 -10.70 -15.90
CA TYR A 273 4.72 -10.43 -14.61
C TYR A 273 6.26 -10.46 -14.70
N CYS A 274 6.87 -9.28 -14.56
CA CYS A 274 8.33 -9.11 -14.58
C CYS A 274 8.74 -7.76 -13.97
N SER A 275 10.06 -7.55 -13.82
CA SER A 275 10.62 -6.25 -13.45
C SER A 275 10.46 -5.21 -14.57
N HIS A 276 10.65 -3.93 -14.26
CA HIS A 276 10.66 -2.86 -15.28
C HIS A 276 11.74 -3.06 -16.35
N GLU A 277 12.95 -3.48 -15.96
CA GLU A 277 14.07 -3.70 -16.88
C GLU A 277 13.85 -4.97 -17.73
N GLU A 278 13.30 -6.02 -17.11
CA GLU A 278 12.94 -7.26 -17.80
C GLU A 278 11.79 -7.06 -18.79
N ALA A 279 10.80 -6.23 -18.45
CA ALA A 279 9.73 -5.85 -19.36
C ALA A 279 10.28 -5.17 -20.61
N GLN A 280 11.26 -4.29 -20.46
CA GLN A 280 11.90 -3.63 -21.60
C GLN A 280 12.49 -4.65 -22.57
N TYR A 281 13.19 -5.66 -22.05
CA TYR A 281 13.78 -6.74 -22.84
C TYR A 281 12.71 -7.67 -23.45
N LEU A 282 11.70 -8.08 -22.67
CA LEU A 282 10.59 -8.90 -23.14
C LEU A 282 9.85 -8.26 -24.32
N PHE A 283 9.53 -6.96 -24.22
CA PHE A 283 8.84 -6.27 -25.30
C PHE A 283 9.70 -6.10 -26.56
N THR A 284 11.03 -6.02 -26.44
CA THR A 284 11.90 -6.08 -27.63
C THR A 284 11.79 -7.41 -28.35
N MET A 285 11.81 -8.54 -27.62
CA MET A 285 11.63 -9.87 -28.21
C MET A 285 10.21 -10.08 -28.78
N ALA A 286 9.19 -9.55 -28.10
CA ALA A 286 7.81 -9.61 -28.55
C ALA A 286 7.59 -8.80 -29.84
N ALA A 287 8.24 -7.65 -29.97
CA ALA A 287 8.19 -6.84 -31.19
C ALA A 287 8.79 -7.58 -32.40
N GLU A 288 9.93 -8.24 -32.21
CA GLU A 288 10.55 -9.08 -33.25
C GLU A 288 9.70 -10.31 -33.61
N SER A 289 8.88 -10.79 -32.66
CA SER A 289 7.97 -11.91 -32.84
C SER A 289 6.60 -11.49 -33.39
N GLY A 290 6.36 -10.19 -33.61
CA GLY A 290 5.10 -9.67 -34.15
C GLY A 290 3.96 -9.54 -33.14
N LEU A 291 4.21 -9.71 -31.84
CA LEU A 291 3.19 -9.67 -30.78
C LEU A 291 2.90 -8.25 -30.25
N VAL A 292 3.58 -7.23 -30.77
CA VAL A 292 3.35 -5.81 -30.44
C VAL A 292 2.39 -5.14 -31.45
N GLY A 293 1.94 -5.90 -32.45
CA GLY A 293 1.04 -5.43 -33.49
C GLY A 293 -0.42 -5.26 -33.06
N PRO A 294 -1.27 -4.73 -33.96
CA PRO A 294 -2.71 -4.61 -33.71
C PRO A 294 -3.33 -5.98 -33.47
N GLY A 295 -4.16 -6.08 -32.42
CA GLY A 295 -4.86 -7.31 -32.06
C GLY A 295 -4.32 -8.01 -30.81
N TYR A 296 -3.15 -7.63 -30.32
CA TYR A 296 -2.61 -8.11 -29.04
C TYR A 296 -2.77 -7.07 -27.94
N ILE A 297 -3.21 -7.52 -26.77
CA ILE A 297 -3.50 -6.68 -25.61
C ILE A 297 -2.57 -7.10 -24.49
N TRP A 298 -1.69 -6.20 -24.10
CA TRP A 298 -0.71 -6.43 -23.04
C TRP A 298 -1.20 -5.79 -21.75
N ILE A 299 -1.24 -6.57 -20.66
CA ILE A 299 -1.58 -6.07 -19.33
C ILE A 299 -0.43 -6.39 -18.38
N ILE A 300 0.11 -5.36 -17.72
CA ILE A 300 1.22 -5.47 -16.76
C ILE A 300 0.84 -4.93 -15.38
N PRO A 301 1.41 -5.46 -14.28
CA PRO A 301 1.26 -4.90 -12.95
C PRO A 301 2.02 -3.58 -12.79
N SER A 302 1.77 -2.89 -11.67
CA SER A 302 2.40 -1.60 -11.37
C SER A 302 3.93 -1.65 -11.31
N LEU A 303 4.49 -2.81 -10.97
CA LEU A 303 5.92 -3.03 -10.88
C LEU A 303 6.64 -2.83 -12.23
N ALA A 304 6.10 -3.41 -13.30
CA ALA A 304 6.70 -3.33 -14.64
C ALA A 304 6.54 -1.94 -15.27
N VAL A 305 5.59 -1.12 -14.80
CA VAL A 305 5.47 0.29 -15.20
C VAL A 305 6.65 1.11 -14.68
N GLY A 306 7.15 0.80 -13.49
CA GLY A 306 8.19 1.57 -12.83
C GLY A 306 7.68 2.94 -12.37
N ASN A 307 8.43 4.00 -12.63
CA ASN A 307 8.02 5.37 -12.31
C ASN A 307 7.26 5.99 -13.50
N PRO A 308 5.93 6.19 -13.39
CA PRO A 308 5.12 6.72 -14.50
C PRO A 308 5.35 8.22 -14.79
N ASP A 309 6.08 8.96 -13.95
CA ASP A 309 6.51 10.34 -14.23
C ASP A 309 7.70 10.40 -15.20
N ILE A 310 8.39 9.28 -15.41
CA ILE A 310 9.50 9.15 -16.35
C ILE A 310 8.96 8.66 -17.69
N LEU A 311 9.52 9.19 -18.78
CA LEU A 311 9.17 8.76 -20.13
C LEU A 311 9.40 7.23 -20.27
N PRO A 312 8.37 6.45 -20.65
CA PRO A 312 8.48 4.99 -20.72
C PRO A 312 9.40 4.52 -21.88
N PRO A 313 10.14 3.41 -21.71
CA PRO A 313 11.11 2.91 -22.68
C PRO A 313 10.51 2.65 -24.06
N GLU A 314 11.24 2.95 -25.14
CA GLU A 314 10.75 2.82 -26.53
C GLU A 314 10.17 1.43 -26.87
N SER A 315 10.67 0.37 -26.24
CA SER A 315 10.16 -0.98 -26.46
C SER A 315 8.74 -1.21 -25.94
N PHE A 316 8.25 -0.39 -25.01
CA PHE A 316 6.89 -0.55 -24.46
C PHE A 316 5.86 -0.28 -25.57
N PRO A 317 4.94 -1.23 -25.83
CA PRO A 317 3.96 -1.10 -26.90
C PRO A 317 2.91 -0.04 -26.56
N VAL A 318 2.49 0.74 -27.54
CA VAL A 318 1.35 1.66 -27.36
C VAL A 318 0.08 0.85 -27.12
N GLY A 319 -0.77 1.29 -26.19
CA GLY A 319 -1.96 0.55 -25.75
C GLY A 319 -1.67 -0.46 -24.64
N LEU A 320 -0.44 -0.49 -24.12
CA LEU A 320 -0.08 -1.24 -22.92
C LEU A 320 -0.96 -0.79 -21.74
N ILE A 321 -1.64 -1.76 -21.13
CA ILE A 321 -2.56 -1.53 -20.02
C ILE A 321 -1.82 -1.84 -18.72
N SER A 322 -2.02 -1.01 -17.70
CA SER A 322 -1.55 -1.31 -16.36
C SER A 322 -2.54 -0.84 -15.29
N ILE A 323 -2.39 -1.42 -14.10
CA ILE A 323 -3.17 -1.08 -12.92
C ILE A 323 -2.19 -0.64 -11.85
N ILE A 324 -2.39 0.60 -11.39
CA ILE A 324 -1.56 1.23 -10.38
C ILE A 324 -2.44 1.82 -9.29
N THR A 325 -1.85 2.14 -8.14
CA THR A 325 -2.57 2.91 -7.11
C THR A 325 -2.87 4.33 -7.61
N ASP A 326 -4.04 4.87 -7.23
CA ASP A 326 -4.49 6.23 -7.60
C ASP A 326 -3.53 7.36 -7.20
N ARG A 327 -2.61 7.03 -6.30
CA ARG A 327 -1.56 7.83 -5.69
C ARG A 327 -0.61 8.52 -6.66
N TRP A 328 -0.41 7.98 -7.86
CA TRP A 328 0.52 8.58 -8.83
C TRP A 328 0.16 10.03 -9.16
N ARG A 329 -1.12 10.35 -9.36
CA ARG A 329 -1.55 11.72 -9.68
C ARG A 329 -1.63 12.66 -8.47
N MET A 330 -1.31 12.18 -7.27
CA MET A 330 -1.32 13.00 -6.06
C MET A 330 -0.01 13.77 -5.93
N SER A 331 -0.11 15.07 -5.62
CA SER A 331 1.07 15.89 -5.35
C SER A 331 1.91 15.31 -4.21
N LEU A 332 3.24 15.48 -4.28
CA LEU A 332 4.18 15.03 -3.25
C LEU A 332 3.76 15.49 -1.85
N ARG A 333 3.32 16.75 -1.71
CA ARG A 333 2.86 17.34 -0.44
C ARG A 333 1.68 16.57 0.14
N LYS A 334 0.71 16.18 -0.69
CA LYS A 334 -0.46 15.42 -0.26
C LYS A 334 -0.07 13.99 0.14
N ARG A 335 0.77 13.31 -0.65
CA ARG A 335 1.30 11.96 -0.31
C ARG A 335 2.05 11.96 1.03
N VAL A 336 2.90 12.97 1.25
CA VAL A 336 3.63 13.16 2.52
C VAL A 336 2.66 13.42 3.67
N ARG A 337 1.67 14.30 3.48
CA ARG A 337 0.66 14.60 4.51
C ARG A 337 -0.13 13.37 4.91
N ASP A 338 -0.52 12.53 3.96
CA ASP A 338 -1.22 11.27 4.24
C ASP A 338 -0.32 10.28 5.00
N GLY A 339 0.95 10.13 4.59
CA GLY A 339 1.93 9.31 5.33
C GLY A 339 2.15 9.77 6.77
N VAL A 340 2.29 11.08 6.99
CA VAL A 340 2.44 11.66 8.33
C VAL A 340 1.16 11.50 9.14
N ALA A 341 -0.01 11.67 8.52
CA ALA A 341 -1.29 11.47 9.17
C ALA A 341 -1.46 10.04 9.68
N ILE A 342 -0.99 9.03 8.93
CA ILE A 342 -1.00 7.63 9.34
C ILE A 342 -0.25 7.43 10.67
N VAL A 343 0.99 7.93 10.75
CA VAL A 343 1.82 7.87 11.97
C VAL A 343 1.13 8.59 13.13
N VAL A 344 0.65 9.81 12.89
CA VAL A 344 0.06 10.65 13.94
C VAL A 344 -1.26 10.09 14.46
N LYS A 345 -2.12 9.55 13.58
CA LYS A 345 -3.36 8.86 13.97
C LYS A 345 -3.06 7.60 14.77
N GLY A 346 -2.01 6.88 14.41
CA GLY A 346 -1.47 5.78 15.19
C GLY A 346 -1.11 6.17 16.62
N VAL A 347 -0.28 7.21 16.75
CA VAL A 347 0.13 7.74 18.06
C VAL A 347 -1.07 8.29 18.84
N GLN A 348 -2.04 8.92 18.16
CA GLN A 348 -3.28 9.39 18.78
C GLN A 348 -4.10 8.22 19.34
N SER A 349 -4.24 7.14 18.57
CA SER A 349 -4.93 5.91 18.98
C SER A 349 -4.27 5.30 20.23
N PHE A 350 -2.94 5.21 20.24
CA PHE A 350 -2.18 4.75 21.41
C PHE A 350 -2.38 5.66 22.63
N LYS A 351 -2.26 6.98 22.44
CA LYS A 351 -2.44 7.97 23.52
C LYS A 351 -3.84 7.91 24.11
N LYS A 352 -4.87 7.69 23.29
CA LYS A 352 -6.26 7.56 23.75
C LYS A 352 -6.45 6.34 24.65
N GLU A 353 -5.73 5.25 24.38
CA GLU A 353 -5.82 4.01 25.16
C GLU A 353 -4.94 4.03 26.42
N ARG A 354 -3.69 4.51 26.30
CA ARG A 354 -2.69 4.44 27.38
C ARG A 354 -2.53 5.72 28.19
N GLY A 355 -3.04 6.86 27.70
CA GLY A 355 -2.97 8.16 28.37
C GLY A 355 -1.67 8.95 28.15
N PHE A 356 -0.66 8.37 27.49
CA PHE A 356 0.63 9.00 27.20
C PHE A 356 1.08 8.77 25.76
N ILE A 357 2.07 9.56 25.29
CA ILE A 357 2.71 9.37 23.97
C ILE A 357 3.90 8.42 24.15
N PRO A 358 4.07 7.40 23.28
CA PRO A 358 5.19 6.47 23.37
C PRO A 358 6.51 7.22 23.20
N GLU A 359 7.55 6.80 23.92
CA GLU A 359 8.86 7.42 23.75
C GLU A 359 9.41 7.09 22.35
N GLY A 360 9.88 8.12 21.64
CA GLY A 360 10.51 7.96 20.32
C GLY A 360 11.80 7.16 20.43
N GLN A 361 12.03 6.24 19.48
CA GLN A 361 13.21 5.37 19.49
C GLN A 361 14.46 6.10 19.02
N SER A 362 15.62 5.76 19.59
CA SER A 362 16.88 6.48 19.38
C SER A 362 18.14 5.63 19.23
N ASP A 363 18.06 4.32 19.07
CA ASP A 363 19.27 3.52 18.86
C ASP A 363 19.06 2.41 17.84
N CYS A 364 19.90 2.41 16.80
CA CYS A 364 19.94 1.38 15.76
C CYS A 364 21.14 0.43 15.93
N HIS A 365 22.11 0.82 16.74
CA HIS A 365 23.31 0.02 17.00
C HIS A 365 23.08 -1.01 18.10
N ASN A 366 22.22 -0.68 19.06
CA ASN A 366 21.72 -1.61 20.05
C ASN A 366 20.26 -1.94 19.74
N PRO A 367 19.97 -3.06 19.04
CA PRO A 367 18.59 -3.47 18.80
C PRO A 367 17.90 -3.63 20.14
N VAL A 368 16.85 -2.83 20.36
CA VAL A 368 16.06 -2.88 21.58
C VAL A 368 15.43 -4.26 21.65
N LYS A 369 15.92 -5.12 22.55
CA LYS A 369 15.15 -6.30 22.95
C LYS A 369 13.87 -5.76 23.58
N PRO A 370 12.69 -6.09 23.05
CA PRO A 370 11.44 -5.56 23.58
C PRO A 370 11.35 -5.99 25.04
N THR A 371 11.29 -5.00 25.94
CA THR A 371 10.99 -5.25 27.34
C THR A 371 9.60 -5.91 27.41
N ALA A 372 9.42 -6.85 28.33
CA ALA A 372 8.17 -7.61 28.55
C ALA A 372 6.95 -6.73 28.96
N THR A 373 7.08 -5.41 28.86
CA THR A 373 6.05 -4.41 29.08
C THR A 373 5.46 -4.02 27.72
N ASN A 374 4.24 -4.49 27.50
CA ASN A 374 3.31 -4.38 26.37
C ASN A 374 3.05 -2.99 25.75
N ASP A 375 4.03 -2.09 25.65
CA ASP A 375 3.84 -0.65 25.41
C ASP A 375 4.48 -0.14 24.11
N THR A 376 4.56 -0.96 23.06
CA THR A 376 5.00 -0.49 21.74
C THR A 376 3.81 -0.09 20.87
N LEU A 377 3.97 0.99 20.09
CA LEU A 377 2.97 1.56 19.17
C LEU A 377 2.40 0.50 18.18
N PHE A 378 3.22 -0.52 17.91
CA PHE A 378 2.86 -1.73 17.19
C PHE A 378 3.43 -2.93 17.93
N ARG A 379 2.59 -3.91 18.28
CA ARG A 379 3.10 -5.27 18.40
C ARG A 379 2.07 -6.32 18.06
N THR A 380 2.47 -7.20 17.16
CA THR A 380 1.92 -8.53 16.94
C THR A 380 2.84 -9.51 17.69
N GLU A 381 2.60 -9.74 18.98
CA GLU A 381 3.08 -11.00 19.57
C GLU A 381 1.98 -12.03 19.31
N ARG A 382 2.17 -12.90 18.31
CA ARG A 382 1.72 -14.28 18.52
C ARG A 382 2.57 -14.77 19.67
N SER A 383 1.95 -15.06 20.81
CA SER A 383 2.64 -15.73 21.90
C SER A 383 3.41 -16.91 21.32
N PRO A 384 4.73 -17.05 21.57
CA PRO A 384 5.39 -18.29 21.21
C PRO A 384 4.62 -19.37 21.95
N ILE A 385 4.02 -20.31 21.21
CA ILE A 385 3.58 -21.57 21.78
C ILE A 385 4.84 -22.10 22.45
N SER A 386 4.84 -22.15 23.78
CA SER A 386 5.97 -22.70 24.51
C SER A 386 6.19 -24.11 23.97
N PRO A 387 7.43 -24.58 23.76
CA PRO A 387 7.66 -25.99 23.48
C PRO A 387 7.03 -26.90 24.56
N ARG A 388 6.75 -26.37 25.75
CA ARG A 388 6.02 -27.05 26.83
C ARG A 388 4.51 -27.11 26.64
N ASP A 389 3.93 -26.32 25.75
CA ASP A 389 2.51 -26.36 25.37
C ASP A 389 2.25 -27.31 24.18
N CYS A 390 3.31 -27.77 23.50
CA CYS A 390 3.25 -28.83 22.47
C CYS A 390 3.54 -30.23 23.03
N GLU A 391 3.90 -30.35 24.31
CA GLU A 391 4.03 -31.65 24.95
C GLU A 391 2.69 -32.02 25.59
N VAL A 392 2.16 -33.18 25.17
CA VAL A 392 0.93 -33.84 25.63
C VAL A 392 -0.37 -33.51 24.85
N ILE A 393 -0.43 -33.90 23.58
CA ILE A 393 -1.60 -34.61 23.04
C ILE A 393 -1.14 -35.89 22.32
N VAL A 394 -0.39 -36.74 23.03
CA VAL A 394 -0.43 -38.18 22.78
C VAL A 394 -0.32 -38.87 24.13
N SER A 395 -1.44 -39.08 24.79
CA SER A 395 -1.53 -40.11 25.81
C SER A 395 -2.86 -40.77 25.62
N GLY A 396 -2.80 -41.87 24.87
CA GLY A 396 -3.91 -42.81 24.77
C GLY A 396 -4.40 -43.20 26.15
N ALA A 397 -5.70 -43.45 26.22
CA ALA A 397 -6.34 -44.03 27.38
C ALA A 397 -5.57 -45.27 27.85
N PHE A 398 -5.02 -45.22 29.06
CA PHE A 398 -4.73 -46.41 29.84
C PHE A 398 -5.79 -46.54 30.92
N ILE A 399 -6.55 -47.64 30.85
CA ILE A 399 -7.44 -48.09 31.90
C ILE A 399 -6.55 -48.57 33.05
N THR A 400 -6.55 -47.87 34.19
CA THR A 400 -6.06 -48.42 35.46
C THR A 400 -7.25 -48.77 36.34
N SER A 401 -7.18 -49.94 36.96
CA SER A 401 -8.23 -50.60 37.74
C SER A 401 -8.42 -50.03 39.16
N ALA A 402 -8.27 -48.73 39.35
CA ALA A 402 -8.54 -48.08 40.63
C ALA A 402 -9.13 -46.69 40.38
N GLY A 403 -10.44 -46.56 40.60
CA GLY A 403 -11.19 -45.34 40.36
C GLY A 403 -10.75 -44.19 41.25
N VAL A 404 -10.34 -43.09 40.62
CA VAL A 404 -10.56 -41.72 41.09
C VAL A 404 -10.71 -40.84 39.84
N ALA A 405 -11.92 -40.36 39.57
CA ALA A 405 -12.17 -39.35 38.56
C ALA A 405 -11.78 -37.98 39.14
N GLY A 406 -10.57 -37.51 38.82
CA GLY A 406 -10.15 -36.13 39.10
C GLY A 406 -10.63 -35.21 37.98
N GLU A 407 -11.44 -34.20 38.33
CA GLU A 407 -11.92 -33.17 37.42
C GLU A 407 -10.77 -32.26 36.99
N VAL A 408 -10.28 -32.41 35.75
CA VAL A 408 -9.26 -31.53 35.18
C VAL A 408 -9.96 -30.26 34.69
N ARG A 409 -9.76 -29.16 35.43
CA ARG A 409 -10.28 -27.84 35.07
C ARG A 409 -9.48 -27.29 33.89
N GLU A 410 -10.06 -27.32 32.69
CA GLU A 410 -9.51 -26.72 31.47
C GLU A 410 -9.42 -25.19 31.63
N GLN A 411 -8.24 -24.69 32.04
CA GLN A 411 -7.95 -23.25 31.98
C GLN A 411 -7.62 -22.86 30.55
N ARG A 412 -8.68 -22.58 29.78
CA ARG A 412 -8.60 -22.01 28.44
C ARG A 412 -7.95 -20.62 28.49
N HIS A 413 -6.63 -20.57 28.37
CA HIS A 413 -5.88 -19.32 28.21
C HIS A 413 -6.26 -18.73 26.85
N ARG A 414 -7.08 -17.67 26.85
CA ARG A 414 -7.31 -16.87 25.64
C ARG A 414 -6.00 -16.16 25.29
N PRO A 415 -5.45 -16.30 24.07
CA PRO A 415 -4.35 -15.45 23.64
C PRO A 415 -4.79 -14.00 23.73
N LYS A 416 -4.05 -13.18 24.49
CA LYS A 416 -4.25 -11.73 24.54
C LYS A 416 -3.66 -11.14 23.27
N TYR A 417 -4.50 -10.89 22.27
CA TYR A 417 -4.11 -10.11 21.11
C TYR A 417 -3.90 -8.65 21.53
N HIS A 418 -2.67 -8.16 21.46
CA HIS A 418 -2.40 -6.73 21.59
C HIS A 418 -3.00 -6.00 20.39
N ARG A 419 -3.78 -4.94 20.64
CA ARG A 419 -4.36 -4.10 19.59
C ARG A 419 -3.25 -3.33 18.88
N MET A 420 -3.22 -3.41 17.56
CA MET A 420 -2.34 -2.61 16.73
C MET A 420 -2.98 -1.24 16.47
N HIS A 421 -2.28 -0.16 16.78
CA HIS A 421 -2.85 1.18 16.76
C HIS A 421 -2.84 1.85 15.38
N MET A 422 -2.09 1.31 14.41
CA MET A 422 -2.01 1.87 13.05
C MET A 422 -2.55 0.96 11.94
N LEU A 423 -3.28 -0.11 12.28
CA LEU A 423 -3.94 -0.94 11.27
C LEU A 423 -5.25 -0.38 10.75
N ASN A 424 -5.97 0.41 11.56
CA ASN A 424 -7.24 1.00 11.16
C ASN A 424 -7.09 2.52 11.28
N VAL A 425 -6.75 3.15 10.16
CA VAL A 425 -6.53 4.58 10.09
C VAL A 425 -7.38 5.17 8.99
N THR A 426 -8.24 6.14 9.34
CA THR A 426 -9.03 6.90 8.38
C THR A 426 -8.60 8.37 8.43
N TRP A 427 -8.39 8.98 7.26
CA TRP A 427 -7.92 10.37 7.14
C TRP A 427 -8.47 11.07 5.89
N GLU A 428 -9.02 12.28 6.05
CA GLU A 428 -9.62 13.09 4.98
C GLU A 428 -10.54 12.27 4.04
N HIS A 429 -11.45 11.49 4.63
CA HIS A 429 -12.39 10.59 3.93
C HIS A 429 -11.77 9.40 3.19
N ASN A 430 -10.46 9.18 3.33
CA ASN A 430 -9.77 7.99 2.81
C ASN A 430 -9.61 6.96 3.92
N ASP A 431 -9.77 5.69 3.55
CA ASP A 431 -9.49 4.55 4.41
C ASP A 431 -8.07 4.04 4.14
N PHE A 432 -7.19 4.19 5.13
CA PHE A 432 -5.82 3.65 5.15
C PHE A 432 -5.74 2.43 6.07
N SER A 433 -6.74 1.56 6.03
CA SER A 433 -6.71 0.31 6.78
C SER A 433 -5.69 -0.67 6.19
N PHE A 434 -4.87 -1.26 7.06
CA PHE A 434 -3.85 -2.23 6.73
C PHE A 434 -4.23 -3.62 7.23
N ASN A 435 -3.83 -4.65 6.49
CA ASN A 435 -3.88 -6.03 6.93
C ASN A 435 -2.76 -6.33 7.93
N SER A 436 -2.75 -7.55 8.48
CA SER A 436 -1.71 -8.00 9.44
C SER A 436 -0.29 -7.95 8.89
N ASN A 437 -0.13 -7.89 7.56
CA ASN A 437 1.15 -7.90 6.87
C ASN A 437 1.57 -6.47 6.44
N GLY A 438 0.85 -5.44 6.88
CA GLY A 438 1.19 -4.05 6.61
C GLY A 438 0.92 -3.59 5.18
N TYR A 439 0.03 -4.26 4.45
CA TYR A 439 -0.46 -3.82 3.14
C TYR A 439 -1.86 -3.22 3.27
N LEU A 440 -2.22 -2.28 2.40
CA LEU A 440 -3.59 -1.72 2.38
C LEU A 440 -4.62 -2.82 2.11
N VAL A 441 -5.74 -2.79 2.84
CA VAL A 441 -6.86 -3.73 2.66
C VAL A 441 -7.66 -3.40 1.40
N ASN A 442 -7.96 -2.12 1.20
CA ASN A 442 -8.78 -1.62 0.09
C ASN A 442 -8.11 -0.40 -0.56
N PRO A 443 -7.00 -0.56 -1.30
CA PRO A 443 -6.40 0.54 -2.02
C PRO A 443 -7.28 0.98 -3.19
N ALA A 444 -7.44 2.29 -3.37
CA ALA A 444 -8.02 2.85 -4.59
C ALA A 444 -7.01 2.68 -5.74
N MET A 445 -7.46 2.06 -6.83
CA MET A 445 -6.62 1.78 -8.00
C MET A 445 -7.15 2.52 -9.23
N ILE A 446 -6.25 2.78 -10.17
CA ILE A 446 -6.57 3.37 -11.45
C ILE A 446 -6.02 2.50 -12.57
N ILE A 447 -6.75 2.48 -13.67
CA ILE A 447 -6.34 1.81 -14.88
C ILE A 447 -5.68 2.88 -15.74
N ILE A 448 -4.48 2.59 -16.20
CA ILE A 448 -3.70 3.45 -17.09
C ILE A 448 -3.41 2.73 -18.40
N THR A 449 -3.27 3.50 -19.48
CA THR A 449 -2.82 3.00 -20.77
C THR A 449 -1.70 3.86 -21.30
N LEU A 450 -0.76 3.27 -22.03
CA LEU A 450 0.24 4.02 -22.78
C LEU A 450 -0.38 4.60 -24.08
N ASP A 451 -0.37 5.92 -24.24
CA ASP A 451 -0.89 6.62 -25.42
C ASP A 451 0.16 6.73 -26.56
N ARG A 452 -0.23 7.35 -27.69
CA ARG A 452 0.68 7.49 -28.87
C ARG A 452 1.79 8.49 -28.66
N GLU A 453 1.54 9.47 -27.81
CA GLU A 453 2.51 10.45 -27.35
C GLU A 453 3.47 9.86 -26.29
N ARG A 454 3.35 8.54 -26.04
CA ARG A 454 4.12 7.76 -25.08
C ARG A 454 4.00 8.31 -23.66
N GLN A 455 2.81 8.79 -23.31
CA GLN A 455 2.42 9.22 -21.98
C GLN A 455 1.43 8.23 -21.40
N TRP A 456 1.48 8.07 -20.08
CA TRP A 456 0.48 7.28 -19.36
C TRP A 456 -0.81 8.10 -19.18
N ASP A 457 -1.92 7.64 -19.74
CA ASP A 457 -3.24 8.26 -19.51
C ASP A 457 -4.12 7.40 -18.60
N LYS A 458 -4.90 8.06 -17.75
CA LYS A 458 -5.87 7.42 -16.85
C LYS A 458 -7.16 7.11 -17.61
N VAL A 459 -7.45 5.81 -17.74
CA VAL A 459 -8.59 5.29 -18.51
C VAL A 459 -9.71 4.73 -17.63
N GLY A 460 -9.44 4.44 -16.37
CA GLY A 460 -10.47 3.98 -15.44
C GLY A 460 -10.09 4.12 -13.97
N THR A 461 -11.05 3.87 -13.10
CA THR A 461 -10.92 3.78 -11.64
C THR A 461 -11.48 2.46 -11.16
N TYR A 462 -10.81 1.84 -10.20
CA TYR A 462 -11.26 0.63 -9.54
C TYR A 462 -11.18 0.83 -8.03
N GLU A 463 -12.34 0.92 -7.39
CA GLU A 463 -12.47 1.22 -5.97
C GLU A 463 -13.65 0.45 -5.38
N MET A 464 -13.48 -0.14 -4.18
CA MET A 464 -14.51 -0.92 -3.49
C MET A 464 -15.13 -2.05 -4.34
N GLY A 465 -14.34 -2.65 -5.24
CA GLY A 465 -14.82 -3.71 -6.16
C GLY A 465 -15.57 -3.21 -7.38
N ILE A 466 -15.74 -1.89 -7.54
CA ILE A 466 -16.46 -1.28 -8.67
C ILE A 466 -15.44 -0.74 -9.66
N LEU A 467 -15.51 -1.23 -10.91
CA LEU A 467 -14.74 -0.71 -12.04
C LEU A 467 -15.54 0.37 -12.77
N GLN A 468 -14.91 1.51 -13.03
CA GLN A 468 -15.48 2.59 -13.85
C GLN A 468 -14.51 2.97 -14.95
N MET A 469 -14.85 2.63 -16.19
CA MET A 469 -14.06 2.95 -17.37
C MET A 469 -14.51 4.26 -18.02
N ARG A 470 -13.56 5.15 -18.30
CA ARG A 470 -13.79 6.42 -19.00
C ARG A 470 -14.07 6.19 -20.49
N TYR A 471 -13.33 5.27 -21.10
CA TYR A 471 -13.50 4.86 -22.49
C TYR A 471 -12.95 3.44 -22.70
N PRO A 472 -13.35 2.74 -23.78
CA PRO A 472 -12.82 1.43 -24.11
C PRO A 472 -11.30 1.43 -24.34
N VAL A 473 -10.57 0.56 -23.66
CA VAL A 473 -9.11 0.43 -23.76
C VAL A 473 -8.80 -0.64 -24.80
N TRP A 474 -8.82 -0.26 -26.06
CA TRP A 474 -8.31 -1.10 -27.15
C TRP A 474 -6.96 -0.56 -27.60
N PRO A 475 -6.01 -1.39 -28.05
CA PRO A 475 -4.87 -0.90 -28.81
C PRO A 475 -5.42 -0.26 -30.09
N ARG A 476 -5.66 1.05 -30.03
CA ARG A 476 -6.35 1.86 -31.06
C ARG A 476 -5.55 2.03 -32.35
N TYR A 477 -4.48 1.28 -32.51
CA TYR A 477 -3.38 1.63 -33.41
C TYR A 477 -3.03 0.43 -34.27
N GLY A 478 -3.17 0.63 -35.59
CA GLY A 478 -2.77 -0.35 -36.59
C GLY A 478 -1.25 -0.49 -36.64
N SER A 479 -0.78 -1.44 -37.45
CA SER A 479 0.64 -1.73 -37.72
C SER A 479 1.46 -0.53 -38.22
N TYR A 480 0.83 0.57 -38.63
CA TYR A 480 1.47 1.81 -39.08
C TYR A 480 1.29 3.00 -38.13
N MET A 481 0.89 2.77 -36.87
CA MET A 481 0.48 3.82 -35.93
C MET A 481 -0.67 4.70 -36.43
N GLU A 482 -1.34 4.30 -37.52
CA GLU A 482 -2.59 4.92 -37.95
C GLU A 482 -3.68 4.62 -36.92
N PRO A 483 -4.60 5.56 -36.65
CA PRO A 483 -5.79 5.22 -35.88
C PRO A 483 -6.47 4.09 -36.64
N VAL A 484 -6.70 2.94 -35.99
CA VAL A 484 -7.67 1.98 -36.54
C VAL A 484 -8.92 2.80 -36.76
N SER A 485 -9.32 2.99 -38.02
CA SER A 485 -10.39 3.91 -38.35
C SER A 485 -11.61 3.56 -37.48
N ASP A 486 -12.03 4.48 -36.62
CA ASP A 486 -13.13 4.33 -35.65
C ASP A 486 -14.47 3.93 -36.32
N TYR A 487 -14.53 3.97 -37.65
CA TYR A 487 -15.65 3.53 -38.48
C TYR A 487 -16.02 2.03 -38.37
N ARG A 488 -15.40 1.24 -37.49
CA ARG A 488 -15.79 -0.16 -37.23
C ARG A 488 -16.40 -0.41 -35.85
N HIS A 489 -16.56 0.61 -35.00
CA HIS A 489 -17.41 0.49 -33.82
C HIS A 489 -18.80 1.02 -34.14
N LEU A 490 -19.73 0.09 -34.39
CA LEU A 490 -21.14 0.40 -34.50
C LEU A 490 -21.69 0.66 -33.09
N THR A 491 -22.18 1.86 -32.85
CA THR A 491 -23.05 2.09 -31.69
C THR A 491 -24.40 1.45 -32.00
N VAL A 492 -24.65 0.29 -31.41
CA VAL A 492 -25.92 -0.43 -31.57
C VAL A 492 -26.88 0.05 -30.49
N ALA A 493 -27.97 0.68 -30.91
CA ALA A 493 -29.11 0.98 -30.05
C ALA A 493 -30.23 0.01 -30.38
N THR A 494 -30.85 -0.55 -29.34
CA THR A 494 -31.97 -1.48 -29.47
C THR A 494 -33.03 -1.17 -28.42
N LEU A 495 -34.26 -1.57 -28.68
CA LEU A 495 -35.36 -1.53 -27.72
C LEU A 495 -35.49 -2.88 -27.02
N GLU A 496 -35.98 -2.88 -25.79
CA GLU A 496 -36.35 -4.12 -25.11
C GLU A 496 -37.55 -4.74 -25.84
N GLU A 497 -37.34 -5.91 -26.45
CA GLU A 497 -38.34 -6.59 -27.27
C GLU A 497 -38.21 -8.11 -27.08
N ARG A 498 -39.01 -8.69 -26.18
CA ARG A 498 -39.04 -10.15 -25.97
C ARG A 498 -39.69 -10.84 -27.20
N PRO A 499 -39.13 -11.94 -27.72
CA PRO A 499 -38.04 -12.76 -27.16
C PRO A 499 -36.63 -12.43 -27.67
N PHE A 500 -36.47 -11.37 -28.47
CA PHE A 500 -35.23 -11.10 -29.22
C PHE A 500 -34.19 -10.30 -28.42
N VAL A 501 -34.65 -9.34 -27.62
CA VAL A 501 -33.80 -8.47 -26.80
C VAL A 501 -34.39 -8.42 -25.39
N ILE A 502 -33.75 -9.12 -24.47
CA ILE A 502 -34.15 -9.22 -23.07
C ILE A 502 -33.18 -8.35 -22.26
N VAL A 503 -33.71 -7.37 -21.54
CA VAL A 503 -32.92 -6.52 -20.65
C VAL A 503 -33.12 -6.99 -19.23
N GLU A 504 -32.03 -7.33 -18.57
CA GLU A 504 -32.01 -7.77 -17.18
C GLU A 504 -31.15 -6.81 -16.35
N ALA A 505 -31.46 -6.70 -15.06
CA ALA A 505 -30.62 -5.93 -14.15
C ALA A 505 -29.31 -6.69 -13.90
N VAL A 506 -28.21 -5.96 -13.72
CA VAL A 506 -26.93 -6.53 -13.28
C VAL A 506 -27.10 -7.24 -11.94
N ASP A 507 -26.26 -8.25 -11.68
CA ASP A 507 -26.29 -8.97 -10.41
C ASP A 507 -26.02 -7.98 -9.25
N PRO A 508 -26.92 -7.86 -8.26
CA PRO A 508 -26.75 -6.93 -7.15
C PRO A 508 -25.54 -7.24 -6.26
N VAL A 509 -24.99 -8.46 -6.30
CA VAL A 509 -23.82 -8.86 -5.51
C VAL A 509 -22.51 -8.52 -6.22
N THR A 510 -22.40 -8.82 -7.52
CA THR A 510 -21.15 -8.59 -8.28
C THR A 510 -21.08 -7.23 -8.96
N GLY A 511 -22.23 -6.58 -9.18
CA GLY A 511 -22.33 -5.35 -9.97
C GLY A 511 -22.05 -5.55 -11.46
N THR A 512 -21.93 -6.79 -11.94
CA THR A 512 -21.60 -7.14 -13.32
C THR A 512 -22.70 -7.94 -14.01
N CYS A 513 -22.62 -8.04 -15.34
CA CYS A 513 -23.52 -8.82 -16.17
C CYS A 513 -23.33 -10.34 -15.93
N VAL A 514 -24.42 -11.11 -16.00
CA VAL A 514 -24.38 -12.58 -15.85
C VAL A 514 -23.82 -13.21 -17.14
N SER A 515 -23.21 -14.40 -17.03
CA SER A 515 -22.70 -15.16 -18.20
C SER A 515 -23.75 -15.25 -19.32
N ASN A 516 -23.33 -14.97 -20.57
CA ASN A 516 -24.15 -14.84 -21.79
C ASN A 516 -25.00 -13.56 -21.92
N THR A 517 -24.76 -12.53 -21.10
CA THR A 517 -25.39 -11.21 -21.27
C THR A 517 -24.37 -10.14 -21.64
N VAL A 518 -24.80 -9.10 -22.36
CA VAL A 518 -23.92 -8.01 -22.82
C VAL A 518 -24.25 -6.73 -22.05
N PRO A 519 -23.25 -6.02 -21.48
CA PRO A 519 -23.48 -4.73 -20.83
C PRO A 519 -24.12 -3.73 -21.78
N CYS A 520 -25.24 -3.14 -21.37
CA CYS A 520 -25.93 -2.10 -22.13
C CYS A 520 -26.27 -0.91 -21.22
N ARG A 521 -26.18 0.32 -21.76
CA ARG A 521 -26.50 1.54 -21.03
C ARG A 521 -27.91 1.99 -21.38
N ARG A 522 -28.79 2.10 -20.38
CA ARG A 522 -30.12 2.68 -20.55
C ARG A 522 -30.03 4.21 -20.53
N GLN A 523 -30.38 4.85 -21.64
CA GLN A 523 -30.53 6.31 -21.65
C GLN A 523 -31.73 6.69 -20.77
N SER A 524 -31.49 7.42 -19.69
CA SER A 524 -32.57 8.02 -18.90
C SER A 524 -33.09 9.26 -19.62
N ASN A 525 -34.35 9.26 -20.04
CA ASN A 525 -34.99 10.44 -20.58
C ASN A 525 -35.01 11.55 -19.53
N ARG A 526 -34.39 12.68 -19.86
CA ARG A 526 -34.28 13.87 -19.00
C ARG A 526 -35.55 14.74 -19.07
N THR A 527 -36.72 14.11 -19.00
CA THR A 527 -38.04 14.76 -19.15
C THR A 527 -39.07 14.39 -18.08
N GLU A 528 -38.68 13.67 -17.03
CA GLU A 528 -39.53 13.48 -15.84
C GLU A 528 -38.74 13.90 -14.58
N ALA A 529 -38.69 15.21 -14.34
CA ALA A 529 -38.38 15.81 -13.05
C ALA A 529 -39.21 17.10 -12.91
#